data_AF-A0A846NAV4-F1
#
_entry.id   AF-A0A846NAV4-F1
#
_cell.length_a   1.000
_cell.length_b   1.000
_cell.length_c   1.000
_cell.angle_alpha   90.00
_cell.angle_beta   90.00
_cell.angle_gamma   90.00
#
_symmetry.space_group_name_H-M   'P 1'
#
loop_
_entity.id
_entity.type
_entity.pdbx_description
1 polymer ?
#
loop_
_entity_poly.entity_id
_entity_poly.type
_entity_poly.pdbx_seq_one_letter_code
_entity_poly.pdbx_strand_id
1 'polypeptide(L)'
;MNPLENITILDLSRLLPGGYCTLLLADMGAEVIKVEEPIRGDYARWLPPFIGDTSAQHIFGNRNKKSIKLNLKSDKGKEVFYKLSATSDVILEGFRPGVMKRLGVDYETIREINPKIIYCSLTGYGQDGPYSDLAAHDINYIGMAGILDLTGRPDGP
;
A
#
# COMPACT_ATOMS: atom_id res chain seq x y z
N MET A 1 -10.19 12.73 -21.42
CA MET A 1 -10.86 12.52 -20.13
C MET A 1 -10.42 11.17 -19.64
N ASN A 2 -9.65 11.15 -18.56
CA ASN A 2 -9.19 9.92 -17.95
C ASN A 2 -10.27 9.39 -16.98
N PRO A 3 -10.45 8.07 -16.84
CA PRO A 3 -11.59 7.53 -16.08
C PRO A 3 -11.55 7.84 -14.58
N LEU A 4 -10.38 8.15 -14.02
CA LEU A 4 -10.19 8.50 -12.60
C LEU A 4 -9.73 9.94 -12.40
N GLU A 5 -9.98 10.81 -13.38
CA GLU A 5 -9.72 12.24 -13.26
C GLU A 5 -10.48 12.83 -12.05
N ASN A 6 -9.81 13.65 -11.25
CA ASN A 6 -10.29 14.23 -9.97
C ASN A 6 -10.44 13.25 -8.80
N ILE A 7 -9.99 11.99 -8.93
CA ILE A 7 -9.92 11.06 -7.81
C ILE A 7 -8.59 11.22 -7.10
N THR A 8 -8.61 11.48 -5.79
CA THR A 8 -7.41 11.58 -4.94
C THR A 8 -7.27 10.34 -4.07
N ILE A 9 -6.08 9.74 -4.08
CA ILE A 9 -5.76 8.50 -3.37
C ILE A 9 -4.58 8.72 -2.43
N LEU A 10 -4.76 8.39 -1.14
CA LEU A 10 -3.64 8.23 -0.20
C LEU A 10 -3.14 6.79 -0.23
N ASP A 11 -1.91 6.61 -0.71
CA ASP A 11 -1.26 5.30 -0.80
C ASP A 11 -0.25 5.13 0.33
N LEU A 12 -0.59 4.32 1.33
CA LEU A 12 0.28 3.98 2.46
C LEU A 12 0.99 2.64 2.25
N SER A 13 0.73 1.98 1.12
CA SER A 13 1.31 0.67 0.84
C SER A 13 2.82 0.75 0.68
N ARG A 14 3.45 -0.39 0.95
CA ARG A 14 4.89 -0.62 0.74
C ARG A 14 5.05 -1.78 -0.20
N LEU A 15 6.21 -1.84 -0.85
CA LEU A 15 6.53 -2.89 -1.80
C LEU A 15 5.50 -2.96 -2.94
N LEU A 16 5.46 -4.10 -3.61
CA LEU A 16 4.85 -4.21 -4.94
C LEU A 16 3.31 -4.25 -4.95
N PRO A 17 2.58 -5.01 -4.12
CA PRO A 17 1.16 -5.27 -4.37
C PRO A 17 0.28 -4.01 -4.36
N GLY A 18 0.34 -3.22 -3.27
CA GLY A 18 -0.41 -1.98 -3.17
C GLY A 18 0.14 -0.90 -4.09
N GLY A 19 1.48 -0.81 -4.21
CA GLY A 19 2.13 0.15 -5.09
C GLY A 19 1.75 -0.07 -6.56
N TYR A 20 1.63 -1.32 -7.01
CA TYR A 20 1.19 -1.67 -8.34
C TYR A 20 -0.29 -1.35 -8.56
N CYS A 21 -1.15 -1.62 -7.58
CA CYS A 21 -2.56 -1.24 -7.64
C CYS A 21 -2.73 0.27 -7.85
N THR A 22 -2.13 1.09 -7.00
CA THR A 22 -2.27 2.56 -7.09
C THR A 22 -1.53 3.14 -8.29
N LEU A 23 -0.49 2.48 -8.79
CA LEU A 23 0.14 2.85 -10.05
C LEU A 23 -0.84 2.75 -11.23
N LEU A 24 -1.60 1.65 -11.33
CA LEU A 24 -2.61 1.50 -12.38
C LEU A 24 -3.69 2.58 -12.27
N LEU A 25 -4.10 2.93 -11.04
CA LEU A 25 -5.06 4.00 -10.79
C LEU A 25 -4.49 5.38 -11.19
N ALA A 26 -3.21 5.64 -10.92
CA ALA A 26 -2.52 6.85 -11.35
C ALA A 26 -2.42 6.92 -12.89
N ASP A 27 -2.08 5.81 -13.55
CA ASP A 27 -2.05 5.72 -15.02
C ASP A 27 -3.44 5.95 -15.64
N MET A 28 -4.51 5.67 -14.89
CA MET A 28 -5.91 5.98 -15.23
C MET A 28 -6.37 7.39 -14.82
N GLY A 29 -5.47 8.25 -14.35
CA GLY A 29 -5.71 9.67 -14.10
C GLY A 29 -5.95 10.08 -12.65
N ALA A 30 -5.88 9.16 -11.69
CA ALA A 30 -6.01 9.50 -10.28
C ALA A 30 -4.78 10.28 -9.77
N GLU A 31 -5.02 11.25 -8.89
CA GLU A 31 -3.95 11.88 -8.11
C GLU A 31 -3.57 10.97 -6.94
N VAL A 32 -2.41 10.31 -7.04
CA VAL A 32 -1.92 9.42 -5.99
C VAL A 32 -0.84 10.11 -5.16
N ILE A 33 -1.09 10.21 -3.85
CA ILE A 33 -0.15 10.74 -2.86
C ILE A 33 0.34 9.57 -2.01
N LYS A 34 1.59 9.15 -2.24
CA LYS A 34 2.25 8.12 -1.44
C LYS A 34 2.67 8.69 -0.09
N VAL A 35 2.15 8.12 0.99
CA VAL A 35 2.49 8.50 2.36
C VAL A 35 3.54 7.55 2.90
N GLU A 36 4.73 8.07 3.14
CA GLU A 36 5.91 7.27 3.50
C GLU A 36 6.39 7.59 4.91
N GLU A 37 6.92 6.58 5.59
CA GLU A 37 7.54 6.82 6.89
C GLU A 37 8.84 7.64 6.71
N PRO A 38 9.21 8.56 7.63
CA PRO A 38 10.19 9.59 7.32
C PRO A 38 11.65 9.16 7.17
N ILE A 39 12.02 8.00 7.70
CA ILE A 39 13.42 7.56 7.83
C ILE A 39 13.84 6.77 6.58
N ARG A 40 13.20 5.63 6.32
CA ARG A 40 13.52 4.73 5.19
C ARG A 40 12.52 4.85 4.05
N GLY A 41 11.31 5.35 4.31
CA GLY A 41 10.22 5.34 3.34
C GLY A 41 9.82 3.92 2.93
N ASP A 42 9.38 3.76 1.69
CA ASP A 42 9.16 2.43 1.10
C ASP A 42 10.49 1.67 0.93
N TYR A 43 10.54 0.42 1.38
CA TYR A 43 11.73 -0.42 1.25
C TYR A 43 12.14 -0.63 -0.20
N ALA A 44 11.18 -0.58 -1.14
CA ALA A 44 11.46 -0.63 -2.56
C ALA A 44 12.47 0.43 -3.03
N ARG A 45 12.65 1.55 -2.30
CA ARG A 45 13.66 2.57 -2.60
C ARG A 45 15.10 2.03 -2.53
N TRP A 46 15.32 0.98 -1.75
CA TRP A 46 16.64 0.47 -1.40
C TRP A 46 16.92 -0.93 -1.96
N LEU A 47 15.99 -1.49 -2.74
CA LEU A 47 16.14 -2.82 -3.31
C LEU A 47 16.79 -2.76 -4.70
N PRO A 48 17.73 -3.67 -5.03
CA PRO A 48 18.27 -3.78 -6.38
C PRO A 48 17.23 -4.33 -7.37
N PRO A 49 17.45 -4.19 -8.69
CA PRO A 49 18.57 -3.48 -9.33
C PRO A 49 18.42 -1.95 -9.27
N PHE A 50 19.53 -1.23 -9.44
CA PHE A 50 19.58 0.24 -9.44
C PHE A 50 19.78 0.80 -10.85
N ILE A 51 19.12 1.92 -11.14
CA ILE A 51 19.35 2.77 -12.31
C ILE A 51 19.93 4.08 -11.78
N GLY A 52 21.25 4.26 -11.91
CA GLY A 52 21.97 5.27 -11.15
C GLY A 52 21.81 5.05 -9.64
N ASP A 53 21.42 6.09 -8.91
CA ASP A 53 21.24 6.03 -7.45
C ASP A 53 19.82 5.62 -7.01
N THR A 54 18.93 5.29 -7.96
CA THR A 54 17.52 4.98 -7.66
C THR A 54 17.19 3.53 -7.98
N SER A 55 16.47 2.87 -7.06
CA SER A 55 15.98 1.51 -7.31
C SER A 55 15.01 1.45 -8.50
N ALA A 56 15.23 0.48 -9.39
CA ALA A 56 14.32 0.18 -10.49
C ALA A 56 12.94 -0.26 -10.00
N GLN A 57 12.87 -0.96 -8.85
CA GLN A 57 11.60 -1.36 -8.22
C GLN A 57 10.80 -0.13 -7.80
N HIS A 58 11.46 0.85 -7.20
CA HIS A 58 10.82 2.10 -6.81
C HIS A 58 10.32 2.90 -8.02
N ILE A 59 11.17 3.07 -9.05
CA ILE A 59 10.81 3.78 -10.29
C ILE A 59 9.58 3.14 -10.94
N PHE A 60 9.63 1.81 -11.12
CA PHE A 60 8.55 1.07 -11.75
C PHE A 60 7.23 1.20 -10.99
N GLY A 61 7.25 0.94 -9.69
CA GLY A 61 6.05 0.86 -8.86
C GLY A 61 5.48 2.22 -8.42
N ASN A 62 6.18 3.33 -8.65
CA ASN A 62 5.78 4.64 -8.11
C ASN A 62 5.87 5.81 -9.09
N ARG A 63 6.05 5.57 -10.40
CA ARG A 63 5.82 6.61 -11.41
C ARG A 63 4.38 7.17 -11.30
N ASN A 64 4.19 8.41 -11.72
CA ASN A 64 2.91 9.14 -11.67
C ASN A 64 2.34 9.40 -10.26
N LYS A 65 3.12 9.13 -9.20
CA LYS A 65 2.73 9.41 -7.81
C LYS A 65 3.49 10.60 -7.24
N LYS A 66 2.82 11.39 -6.40
CA LYS A 66 3.46 12.32 -5.46
C LYS A 66 3.91 11.54 -4.22
N SER A 67 4.85 12.09 -3.45
CA SER A 67 5.32 11.47 -2.20
C SER A 67 5.40 12.51 -1.08
N ILE A 68 4.94 12.11 0.11
CA ILE A 68 5.08 12.87 1.35
C ILE A 68 5.58 11.96 2.47
N LYS A 69 6.48 12.49 3.30
CA LYS A 69 6.95 11.79 4.50
C LYS A 69 6.12 12.19 5.71
N LEU A 70 5.45 11.24 6.35
CA LEU A 70 4.64 11.46 7.54
C LEU A 70 4.96 10.44 8.64
N ASN A 71 5.21 10.93 9.86
CA ASN A 71 5.31 10.08 11.03
C ASN A 71 3.93 9.88 11.65
N LEU A 72 3.21 8.83 11.27
CA LEU A 72 1.88 8.52 11.83
C LEU A 72 1.90 8.11 13.31
N LYS A 73 3.08 7.97 13.93
CA LYS A 73 3.19 7.78 15.38
C LYS A 73 3.17 9.10 16.17
N SER A 74 3.32 10.25 15.51
CA SER A 74 3.25 11.55 16.17
C SER A 74 1.87 12.19 15.98
N ASP A 75 1.43 12.97 16.96
CA ASP A 75 0.14 13.65 16.89
C ASP A 75 0.08 14.64 15.72
N LYS A 76 1.16 15.37 15.46
CA LYS A 76 1.27 16.26 14.29
C LYS A 76 1.20 15.48 12.98
N GLY A 77 1.80 14.29 12.90
CA GLY A 77 1.74 13.46 11.71
C GLY A 77 0.34 12.93 11.43
N LYS A 78 -0.38 12.51 12.49
CA LYS A 78 -1.79 12.13 12.40
C LYS A 78 -2.68 13.32 12.00
N GLU A 79 -2.46 14.50 12.58
CA GLU A 79 -3.21 15.71 12.23
C GLU A 79 -3.09 16.06 10.74
N VAL A 80 -1.88 16.00 10.18
CA VAL A 80 -1.65 16.20 8.74
C VAL A 80 -2.35 15.11 7.92
N PHE A 81 -2.25 13.86 8.36
CA PHE A 81 -2.93 12.74 7.68
C PHE A 81 -4.45 12.89 7.67
N TYR A 82 -5.06 13.33 8.77
CA TYR A 82 -6.49 13.59 8.85
C TYR A 82 -6.93 14.71 7.92
N LYS A 83 -6.13 15.79 7.82
CA LYS A 83 -6.38 16.88 6.86
C LYS A 83 -6.36 16.39 5.42
N LEU A 84 -5.40 15.52 5.07
CA LEU A 84 -5.34 14.90 3.74
C LEU A 84 -6.53 13.96 3.51
N SER A 85 -6.90 13.17 4.51
CA SER A 85 -7.99 12.19 4.43
C SER A 85 -9.36 12.86 4.27
N ALA A 86 -9.54 14.06 4.84
CA ALA A 86 -10.76 14.85 4.70
C ALA A 86 -11.08 15.27 3.26
N THR A 87 -10.05 15.34 2.39
CA THR A 87 -10.19 15.75 0.98
C THR A 87 -9.82 14.65 -0.01
N SER A 88 -9.52 13.44 0.47
CA SER A 88 -9.19 12.30 -0.40
C SER A 88 -10.42 11.43 -0.62
N ASP A 89 -10.48 10.75 -1.76
CA ASP A 89 -11.57 9.84 -2.10
C ASP A 89 -11.28 8.41 -1.65
N VAL A 90 -10.00 8.02 -1.69
CA VAL A 90 -9.56 6.67 -1.39
C VAL A 90 -8.36 6.67 -0.45
N ILE A 91 -8.35 5.74 0.51
CA ILE A 91 -7.14 5.34 1.24
C ILE A 91 -6.84 3.88 0.88
N LEU A 92 -5.61 3.60 0.46
CA LEU A 92 -5.11 2.25 0.26
C LEU A 92 -3.95 1.98 1.21
N GLU A 93 -4.02 0.88 1.95
CA GLU A 93 -2.98 0.44 2.86
C GLU A 93 -2.75 -1.07 2.74
N GLY A 94 -1.56 -1.52 3.14
CA GLY A 94 -1.15 -2.92 3.05
C GLY A 94 -0.43 -3.42 4.29
N PHE A 95 -0.80 -2.89 5.46
CA PHE A 95 -0.26 -3.32 6.74
C PHE A 95 -1.03 -4.54 7.27
N ARG A 96 -0.44 -5.22 8.25
CA ARG A 96 -1.13 -6.31 8.94
C ARG A 96 -2.39 -5.82 9.65
N PRO A 97 -3.41 -6.69 9.82
CA PRO A 97 -4.57 -6.40 10.65
C PRO A 97 -4.21 -5.72 11.97
N GLY A 98 -4.99 -4.70 12.34
CA GLY A 98 -4.82 -3.93 13.57
C GLY A 98 -3.69 -2.89 13.59
N VAL A 99 -2.77 -2.87 12.62
CA VAL A 99 -1.70 -1.84 12.56
C VAL A 99 -2.29 -0.45 12.42
N MET A 100 -3.20 -0.25 11.48
CA MET A 100 -3.82 1.05 11.22
C MET A 100 -4.67 1.54 12.40
N LYS A 101 -5.32 0.61 13.11
CA LYS A 101 -6.09 0.92 14.33
C LYS A 101 -5.18 1.43 15.45
N ARG A 102 -4.03 0.79 15.65
CA ARG A 102 -3.01 1.23 16.62
C ARG A 102 -2.37 2.57 16.26
N LEU A 103 -2.31 2.90 14.97
CA LEU A 103 -1.86 4.21 14.49
C LEU A 103 -2.98 5.27 14.51
N GLY A 104 -4.23 4.89 14.78
CA GLY A 104 -5.39 5.79 14.79
C GLY A 104 -5.79 6.28 13.39
N VAL A 105 -5.56 5.47 12.36
CA VAL A 105 -5.82 5.82 10.95
C VAL A 105 -6.54 4.68 10.21
N ASP A 106 -7.24 3.82 10.97
CA ASP A 106 -8.12 2.80 10.44
C ASP A 106 -9.43 3.38 9.89
N TYR A 107 -10.21 2.53 9.22
CA TYR A 107 -11.45 2.93 8.57
C TYR A 107 -12.42 3.65 9.50
N GLU A 108 -12.70 3.14 10.70
CA GLU A 108 -13.70 3.75 11.58
C GLU A 108 -13.27 5.16 11.99
N THR A 109 -11.99 5.34 12.32
CA THR A 109 -11.43 6.65 12.66
C THR A 109 -11.51 7.62 11.47
N ILE A 110 -11.16 7.18 10.26
CA ILE A 110 -11.18 8.06 9.09
C ILE A 110 -12.62 8.35 8.62
N ARG A 111 -13.54 7.41 8.75
CA ARG A 111 -14.94 7.58 8.38
C ARG A 111 -15.62 8.69 9.17
N GLU A 112 -15.27 8.87 10.45
CA GLU A 112 -15.74 10.00 11.26
C GLU A 112 -15.31 11.36 10.67
N ILE A 113 -14.15 11.41 10.03
CA ILE A 113 -13.59 12.62 9.40
C ILE A 113 -14.16 12.81 7.99
N ASN A 114 -14.24 11.73 7.21
CA ASN A 114 -14.73 11.71 5.83
C ASN A 114 -15.69 10.52 5.63
N PRO A 115 -17.01 10.73 5.78
CA PRO A 115 -18.00 9.66 5.65
C PRO A 115 -18.11 9.07 4.24
N LYS A 116 -17.54 9.72 3.22
CA LYS A 116 -17.56 9.26 1.82
C LYS A 116 -16.31 8.45 1.44
N ILE A 117 -15.35 8.31 2.35
CA ILE A 117 -14.07 7.66 2.04
C ILE A 117 -14.26 6.21 1.63
N ILE A 118 -13.53 5.80 0.58
CA ILE A 118 -13.32 4.40 0.24
C ILE A 118 -12.02 3.96 0.92
N TYR A 119 -12.09 2.97 1.80
CA TYR A 119 -10.91 2.45 2.49
C TYR A 119 -10.61 1.03 2.02
N CYS A 120 -9.47 0.85 1.38
CA CYS A 120 -9.01 -0.42 0.85
C CYS A 120 -7.84 -0.95 1.68
N SER A 121 -8.05 -2.11 2.30
CA SER A 121 -7.01 -2.82 3.05
C SER A 121 -6.55 -4.04 2.27
N LEU A 122 -5.26 -4.07 1.92
CA LEU A 122 -4.63 -5.18 1.21
C LEU A 122 -3.81 -6.04 2.18
N THR A 123 -4.44 -7.10 2.70
CA THR A 123 -3.82 -8.06 3.63
C THR A 123 -3.53 -9.38 2.95
N GLY A 124 -2.59 -10.17 3.52
CA GLY A 124 -2.18 -11.44 2.92
C GLY A 124 -3.24 -12.54 2.96
N TYR A 125 -3.94 -12.67 4.08
CA TYR A 125 -4.95 -13.72 4.31
C TYR A 125 -6.33 -13.17 4.68
N GLY A 126 -6.56 -11.88 4.47
CA GLY A 126 -7.78 -11.19 4.91
C GLY A 126 -7.64 -10.55 6.30
N GLN A 127 -8.65 -9.77 6.65
CA GLN A 127 -8.78 -9.14 7.98
C GLN A 127 -9.24 -10.13 9.05
N ASP A 128 -9.91 -11.22 8.63
CA ASP A 128 -10.54 -12.20 9.49
C ASP A 128 -10.06 -13.62 9.17
N GLY A 129 -10.43 -14.58 10.02
CA GLY A 129 -10.12 -15.99 9.84
C GLY A 129 -8.84 -16.44 10.53
N PRO A 130 -8.52 -17.76 10.50
CA PRO A 130 -7.47 -18.35 11.31
C PRO A 130 -6.04 -17.93 10.91
N TYR A 131 -5.88 -17.29 9.75
CA TYR A 131 -4.58 -16.90 9.20
C TYR A 131 -4.36 -15.39 9.16
N SER A 132 -5.30 -14.57 9.63
CA SER A 132 -5.24 -13.09 9.54
C SER A 132 -3.98 -12.49 10.17
N ASP A 133 -3.48 -13.10 11.25
CA ASP A 133 -2.28 -12.64 11.97
C ASP A 133 -0.95 -13.15 11.38
N LEU A 134 -1.00 -14.08 10.42
CA LEU A 134 0.20 -14.68 9.85
C LEU A 134 0.99 -13.68 9.00
N ALA A 135 2.32 -13.81 9.08
CA ALA A 135 3.22 -13.17 8.13
C ALA A 135 3.05 -13.83 6.77
N ALA A 136 3.01 -13.04 5.71
CA ALA A 136 3.01 -13.60 4.37
C ALA A 136 3.72 -12.72 3.36
N HIS A 137 4.38 -13.41 2.45
CA HIS A 137 4.93 -12.91 1.21
C HIS A 137 4.37 -13.74 0.05
N ASP A 138 4.62 -13.29 -1.17
CA ASP A 138 4.20 -13.92 -2.41
C ASP A 138 4.44 -15.44 -2.44
N ILE A 139 5.63 -15.88 -1.97
CA ILE A 139 5.98 -17.31 -1.92
C ILE A 139 5.06 -18.14 -1.02
N ASN A 140 4.53 -17.54 0.05
CA ASN A 140 3.57 -18.23 0.92
C ASN A 140 2.24 -18.46 0.20
N TYR A 141 1.75 -17.46 -0.54
CA TYR A 141 0.49 -17.56 -1.26
C TYR A 141 0.54 -18.63 -2.35
N ILE A 142 1.59 -18.62 -3.16
CA ILE A 142 1.76 -19.61 -4.24
C ILE A 142 2.02 -21.01 -3.68
N GLY A 143 2.67 -21.13 -2.51
CA GLY A 143 2.82 -22.41 -1.81
C GLY A 143 1.48 -22.96 -1.33
N MET A 144 0.67 -22.16 -0.63
CA MET A 144 -0.63 -22.61 -0.15
C MET A 144 -1.65 -22.86 -1.28
N ALA A 145 -1.56 -22.12 -2.38
CA ALA A 145 -2.39 -22.34 -3.56
C ALA A 145 -2.01 -23.60 -4.36
N GLY A 146 -0.93 -24.31 -3.97
CA GLY A 146 -0.42 -25.48 -4.69
C GLY A 146 0.33 -25.15 -5.97
N ILE A 147 0.57 -23.87 -6.28
CA ILE A 147 1.28 -23.46 -7.51
C ILE A 147 2.72 -23.95 -7.49
N LEU A 148 3.37 -24.00 -6.32
CA LEU A 148 4.72 -24.55 -6.20
C LEU A 148 4.78 -26.03 -6.58
N ASP A 149 3.77 -26.83 -6.22
CA ASP A 149 3.71 -28.26 -6.57
C ASP A 149 3.50 -28.49 -8.08
N LEU A 150 2.80 -27.56 -8.73
CA LEU A 150 2.54 -27.59 -10.17
C LEU A 150 3.68 -27.00 -11.03
N THR A 151 4.69 -26.39 -10.40
CA THR A 151 5.76 -25.66 -11.10
C THR A 151 7.09 -26.32 -10.83
N GLY A 152 7.64 -27.02 -11.82
CA GLY A 152 8.93 -27.70 -11.68
C GLY A 152 9.06 -28.85 -12.64
N ARG A 153 10.13 -29.64 -12.48
CA ARG A 153 10.25 -30.93 -13.17
C ARG A 153 9.64 -32.02 -12.28
N PRO A 154 9.07 -33.10 -12.85
CA PRO A 154 8.47 -34.18 -12.05
C PRO A 154 9.41 -34.82 -11.02
N ASP A 155 10.72 -34.78 -11.29
CA ASP A 155 11.82 -35.34 -10.51
C ASP A 155 12.72 -34.27 -9.86
N GLY A 156 12.30 -33.00 -9.91
CA GLY A 156 13.01 -31.87 -9.32
C GLY A 156 12.11 -31.05 -8.39
N PRO A 157 12.68 -30.07 -7.70
CA PRO A 157 11.89 -28.98 -7.14
C PRO A 157 11.27 -28.11 -8.23
#